data_AF-A0A7Z6U915-F1
#
_entry.id   AF-A0A7Z6U915-F1
#
_cell.length_a   1.000
_cell.length_b   1.000
_cell.length_c   1.000
_cell.angle_alpha   90.00
_cell.angle_beta   90.00
_cell.angle_gamma   90.00
#
_symmetry.space_group_name_H-M   'P 1'
#
loop_
_entity.id
_entity.type
_entity.pdbx_description
1 polymer ?
#
loop_
_entity_poly.entity_id
_entity_poly.type
_entity_poly.pdbx_seq_one_letter_code
_entity_poly.pdbx_strand_id
1 'polypeptide(L)'
;GLIFDVVSGLITAEIGGFAVKWVGGKWVQSEASVKGGTNLGLPDNLLPDADFVGRGVVRPDLKDHLVDATRSGKQISGGHDMDSFMQALTEYSGTISSKIEVAPGIYKVEYQLPNSTKDAVKTVYDPKTYPDMPNMANEAAYKALLQYQVTGNSLQEVVVGKVRFQVPINIKSEQMYVPTAFPVGVVK
;
A
#
# COMPACT_ATOMS: atom_id res chain seq x y z
N GLY A 1 -4.72 31.17 5.71
CA GLY A 1 -3.64 31.89 6.45
C GLY A 1 -3.42 31.26 7.82
N LEU A 2 -2.38 31.66 8.57
CA LEU A 2 -2.07 31.14 9.92
C LEU A 2 -2.31 32.25 10.97
N ILE A 3 -3.12 31.97 11.98
CA ILE A 3 -3.52 32.92 13.03
C ILE A 3 -3.19 32.32 14.40
N PHE A 4 -2.54 33.10 15.25
CA PHE A 4 -2.15 32.73 16.61
C PHE A 4 -2.91 33.58 17.62
N ASP A 5 -3.66 32.94 18.52
CA ASP A 5 -4.25 33.61 19.69
C ASP A 5 -3.38 33.36 20.93
N VAL A 6 -2.74 34.43 21.39
CA VAL A 6 -1.75 34.41 22.48
C VAL A 6 -2.42 34.25 23.85
N VAL A 7 -3.72 34.55 23.98
CA VAL A 7 -4.45 34.46 25.26
C VAL A 7 -4.88 33.03 25.54
N SER A 8 -5.29 32.29 24.51
CA SER A 8 -5.73 30.89 24.62
C SER A 8 -4.65 29.87 24.27
N GLY A 9 -3.52 30.30 23.70
CA GLY A 9 -2.47 29.41 23.18
C GLY A 9 -2.91 28.61 21.96
N LEU A 10 -4.03 28.98 21.33
CA LEU A 10 -4.64 28.25 20.23
C LEU A 10 -4.04 28.72 18.89
N ILE A 11 -3.55 27.76 18.10
CA ILE A 11 -3.03 28.00 16.75
C ILE A 11 -4.11 27.57 15.76
N THR A 12 -4.54 28.47 14.88
CA THR A 12 -5.54 28.17 13.85
C THR A 12 -4.95 28.43 12.47
N ALA A 13 -5.15 27.51 11.53
CA ALA A 13 -4.65 27.58 10.15
C ALA A 13 -5.76 27.23 9.16
N GLU A 14 -5.63 27.68 7.92
CA GLU A 14 -6.44 27.15 6.81
C GLU A 14 -5.58 26.24 5.96
N ILE A 15 -5.98 24.96 5.86
CA ILE A 15 -5.32 23.96 5.04
C ILE A 15 -6.36 23.38 4.09
N GLY A 16 -6.12 23.48 2.78
CA GLY A 16 -7.05 22.97 1.77
C GLY A 16 -8.45 23.63 1.74
N GLY A 17 -8.57 24.86 2.26
CA GLY A 17 -9.84 25.60 2.32
C GLY A 17 -10.66 25.40 3.60
N PHE A 18 -10.13 24.65 4.58
CA PHE A 18 -10.81 24.41 5.86
C PHE A 18 -10.02 24.99 7.03
N ALA A 19 -10.73 25.61 7.98
CA ALA A 19 -10.13 26.10 9.22
C ALA A 19 -9.86 24.93 10.18
N VAL A 20 -8.60 24.82 10.62
CA VAL A 20 -8.09 23.79 11.53
C VAL A 20 -7.41 24.44 12.73
N LYS A 21 -7.57 23.87 13.92
CA LYS A 21 -6.93 24.28 15.16
C LYS A 21 -5.94 23.22 15.68
N TRP A 22 -4.85 23.64 16.28
CA TRP A 22 -3.89 22.74 16.94
C TRP A 22 -4.31 22.48 18.38
N VAL A 23 -4.55 21.22 18.74
CA VAL A 23 -4.91 20.80 20.10
C VAL A 23 -4.10 19.58 20.48
N GLY A 24 -3.26 19.70 21.52
CA GLY A 24 -2.55 18.55 22.10
C GLY A 24 -1.62 17.78 21.15
N GLY A 25 -0.99 18.47 20.19
CA GLY A 25 -0.07 17.84 19.22
C GLY A 25 -0.74 17.30 17.95
N LYS A 26 -2.02 17.63 17.72
CA LYS A 26 -2.79 17.22 16.53
C LYS A 26 -3.59 18.38 15.93
N TRP A 27 -3.69 18.43 14.60
CA TRP A 27 -4.58 19.36 13.89
C TRP A 27 -6.01 18.79 13.91
N VAL A 28 -6.96 19.62 14.33
CA VAL A 28 -8.38 19.27 14.47
C VAL A 28 -9.21 20.34 13.77
N GLN A 29 -10.21 19.96 12.97
CA GLN A 29 -11.05 20.94 12.27
C GLN A 29 -11.84 21.79 13.29
N SER A 30 -11.86 23.11 13.12
CA SER A 30 -12.62 23.98 14.01
C SER A 30 -14.09 23.97 13.58
N GLU A 31 -15.00 23.61 14.49
CA GLU A 31 -16.44 23.67 14.28
C GLU A 31 -16.88 25.13 14.15
N ALA A 32 -16.94 25.65 12.92
CA ALA A 32 -17.59 26.91 12.65
C ALA A 32 -19.09 26.63 12.48
N SER A 33 -19.87 27.06 13.48
CA SER A 33 -21.33 27.06 13.46
C SER A 33 -21.87 27.85 12.25
N VAL A 34 -22.71 27.23 11.43
CA VAL A 34 -23.62 27.93 10.52
C VAL A 34 -25.05 27.69 11.01
N LYS A 35 -25.71 28.78 11.37
CA LYS A 35 -27.07 28.87 11.91
C LYS A 35 -28.13 28.47 10.88
N GLY A 36 -29.14 27.73 11.33
CA GLY A 36 -30.53 27.87 10.85
C GLY A 36 -31.28 26.56 10.61
N GLY A 37 -32.28 26.27 11.45
CA GLY A 37 -33.35 25.32 11.13
C GLY A 37 -33.68 24.33 12.24
N THR A 38 -34.55 24.71 13.17
CA THR A 38 -35.21 23.80 14.10
C THR A 38 -36.02 22.75 13.34
N ASN A 39 -35.90 21.46 13.67
CA ASN A 39 -37.04 20.57 13.89
C ASN A 39 -36.61 19.21 14.48
N LEU A 40 -37.42 18.78 15.43
CA LEU A 40 -37.34 17.59 16.26
C LEU A 40 -37.26 16.29 15.45
N GLY A 41 -36.36 15.39 15.89
CA GLY A 41 -36.55 13.94 15.80
C GLY A 41 -36.41 13.30 14.42
N LEU A 42 -35.18 13.12 13.94
CA LEU A 42 -34.81 12.00 13.06
C LEU A 42 -33.47 11.44 13.52
N PRO A 43 -33.34 10.11 13.71
CA PRO A 43 -32.11 9.47 14.14
C PRO A 43 -31.05 9.61 13.04
N ASP A 44 -29.87 10.08 13.42
CA ASP A 44 -28.57 9.55 12.99
C ASP A 44 -28.36 9.26 11.48
N ASN A 45 -28.93 10.10 10.60
CA ASN A 45 -28.93 9.87 9.16
C ASN A 45 -28.02 10.83 8.36
N LEU A 46 -27.06 11.49 9.03
CA LEU A 46 -26.01 12.30 8.40
C LEU A 46 -24.60 11.72 8.58
N LEU A 47 -24.49 10.45 8.98
CA LEU A 47 -23.23 9.72 8.97
C LEU A 47 -22.87 8.95 7.67
N PRO A 48 -23.66 8.93 6.55
CA PRO A 48 -23.16 8.29 5.32
C PRO A 48 -22.20 9.18 4.51
N ASP A 49 -22.17 10.50 4.75
CA ASP A 49 -21.32 11.42 3.97
C ASP A 49 -19.95 11.66 4.63
N ALA A 50 -19.78 11.23 5.89
CA ALA A 50 -18.48 11.07 6.53
C ALA A 50 -17.84 9.70 6.22
N ASP A 51 -18.46 8.91 5.34
CA ASP A 51 -17.93 7.63 4.88
C ASP A 51 -16.90 7.88 3.77
N PHE A 52 -15.71 8.27 4.22
CA PHE A 52 -14.41 8.02 3.59
C PHE A 52 -14.43 7.84 2.06
N VAL A 53 -14.38 8.96 1.34
CA VAL A 53 -13.78 8.98 0.00
C VAL A 53 -12.33 8.49 0.15
N GLY A 54 -12.07 7.19 -0.04
CA GLY A 54 -10.73 6.61 -0.01
C GLY A 54 -10.36 5.71 1.17
N ARG A 55 -11.28 4.91 1.74
CA ARG A 55 -10.85 3.65 2.39
C ARG A 55 -10.25 2.76 1.32
N GLY A 56 -8.94 2.85 1.15
CA GLY A 56 -8.21 1.93 0.31
C GLY A 56 -8.52 0.50 0.74
N VAL A 57 -8.72 -0.38 -0.23
CA VAL A 57 -9.02 -1.79 0.03
C VAL A 57 -7.78 -2.59 -0.34
N VAL A 58 -7.25 -3.36 0.60
CA VAL A 58 -6.29 -4.41 0.27
C VAL A 58 -7.07 -5.52 -0.42
N ARG A 59 -6.61 -5.96 -1.60
CA ARG A 59 -7.29 -7.06 -2.30
C ARG A 59 -7.41 -8.28 -1.36
N PRO A 60 -8.58 -8.94 -1.27
CA PRO A 60 -8.79 -10.02 -0.30
C PRO A 60 -7.81 -11.19 -0.45
N ASP A 61 -7.37 -11.42 -1.68
CA ASP A 61 -6.46 -12.47 -2.11
C ASP A 61 -4.99 -12.01 -2.15
N LEU A 62 -4.61 -10.95 -1.42
CA LEU A 62 -3.24 -10.41 -1.49
C LEU A 62 -2.20 -11.44 -1.04
N LYS A 63 -2.50 -12.19 0.02
CA LYS A 63 -1.60 -13.23 0.55
C LYS A 63 -1.41 -14.33 -0.48
N ASP A 64 -2.52 -14.79 -1.06
CA ASP A 64 -2.53 -15.81 -2.10
C ASP A 64 -1.78 -15.30 -3.34
N HIS A 65 -2.01 -14.06 -3.76
CA HIS A 65 -1.30 -13.46 -4.89
C HIS A 65 0.21 -13.29 -4.66
N LEU A 66 0.68 -13.24 -3.40
CA LEU A 66 2.11 -13.20 -3.11
C LEU A 66 2.77 -14.55 -3.37
N VAL A 67 2.08 -15.65 -3.10
CA VAL A 67 2.60 -17.02 -3.23
C VAL A 67 2.25 -17.63 -4.59
N ASP A 68 1.03 -17.41 -5.07
CA ASP A 68 0.50 -17.99 -6.29
C ASP A 68 1.12 -17.33 -7.51
N ALA A 69 1.77 -18.14 -8.32
CA ALA A 69 2.38 -17.74 -9.57
C ALA A 69 1.47 -18.13 -10.74
N THR A 70 0.98 -17.14 -11.49
CA THR A 70 0.15 -17.37 -12.68
C THR A 70 0.75 -16.70 -13.90
N ARG A 71 0.59 -17.30 -15.08
CA ARG A 71 1.01 -16.67 -16.33
C ARG A 71 0.10 -15.49 -16.67
N SER A 72 0.67 -14.30 -16.78
CA SER A 72 0.03 -13.11 -17.31
C SER A 72 0.73 -12.68 -18.59
N GLY A 73 0.26 -13.23 -19.72
CA GLY A 73 0.84 -12.98 -21.05
C GLY A 73 2.30 -13.44 -21.16
N LYS A 74 3.21 -12.47 -21.19
CA LYS A 74 4.67 -12.67 -21.32
C LYS A 74 5.42 -12.63 -19.98
N GLN A 75 4.70 -12.55 -18.86
CA GLN A 75 5.25 -12.45 -17.52
C GLN A 75 4.55 -13.43 -16.57
N ILE A 76 5.17 -13.69 -15.43
CA ILE A 76 4.57 -14.35 -14.28
C ILE A 76 4.01 -13.26 -13.36
N SER A 77 2.72 -13.31 -13.05
CA SER A 77 2.03 -12.45 -12.09
C SER A 77 1.97 -13.14 -10.73
N GLY A 78 2.04 -12.36 -9.65
CA GLY A 78 2.20 -12.92 -8.29
C GLY A 78 3.53 -13.67 -8.15
N GLY A 79 3.55 -14.74 -7.36
CA GLY A 79 4.69 -15.66 -7.26
C GLY A 79 5.97 -14.98 -6.80
N HIS A 80 5.91 -14.19 -5.73
CA HIS A 80 7.08 -13.62 -5.06
C HIS A 80 7.75 -14.63 -4.12
N ASP A 81 7.10 -15.75 -3.82
CA ASP A 81 7.72 -16.93 -3.23
C ASP A 81 8.65 -17.61 -4.25
N MET A 82 9.91 -17.89 -3.86
CA MET A 82 10.92 -18.48 -4.75
C MET A 82 10.51 -19.85 -5.29
N ASP A 83 9.98 -20.73 -4.45
CA ASP A 83 9.65 -22.10 -4.85
C ASP A 83 8.50 -22.09 -5.86
N SER A 84 7.49 -21.29 -5.59
CA SER A 84 6.32 -21.09 -6.46
C SER A 84 6.70 -20.41 -7.79
N PHE A 85 7.60 -19.42 -7.74
CA PHE A 85 8.14 -18.79 -8.93
C PHE A 85 8.90 -19.77 -9.83
N MET A 86 9.78 -20.60 -9.24
CA MET A 86 10.57 -21.59 -9.98
C MET A 86 9.69 -22.67 -10.59
N GLN A 87 8.65 -23.10 -9.88
CA GLN A 87 7.66 -24.02 -10.40
C GLN A 87 6.95 -23.45 -11.62
N ALA A 88 6.41 -22.24 -11.53
CA ALA A 88 5.75 -21.57 -12.65
C ALA A 88 6.71 -21.32 -13.82
N LEU A 89 7.96 -20.92 -13.54
CA LEU A 89 8.96 -20.73 -14.59
C LEU A 89 9.20 -22.03 -15.36
N THR A 90 9.30 -23.16 -14.65
CA THR A 90 9.47 -24.49 -15.24
C THR A 90 8.24 -24.90 -16.05
N GLU A 91 7.04 -24.76 -15.47
CA GLU A 91 5.76 -25.08 -16.12
C GLU A 91 5.59 -24.30 -17.43
N TYR A 92 5.95 -23.02 -17.43
CA TYR A 92 5.84 -22.16 -18.61
C TYR A 92 7.08 -22.19 -19.51
N SER A 93 8.01 -23.13 -19.29
CA SER A 93 9.24 -23.30 -20.09
C SER A 93 10.08 -22.02 -20.18
N GLY A 94 10.11 -21.24 -19.11
CA GLY A 94 10.90 -20.03 -19.00
C GLY A 94 12.35 -20.29 -18.60
N THR A 95 13.20 -19.29 -18.81
CA THR A 95 14.63 -19.33 -18.49
C THR A 95 15.01 -18.17 -17.59
N ILE A 96 15.97 -18.38 -16.69
CA ILE A 96 16.58 -17.32 -15.89
C ILE A 96 17.76 -16.74 -16.66
N SER A 97 17.74 -15.43 -16.87
CA SER A 97 18.83 -14.66 -17.47
C SER A 97 19.80 -14.18 -16.38
N SER A 98 19.29 -13.77 -15.22
CA SER A 98 20.10 -13.33 -14.07
C SER A 98 19.38 -13.55 -12.74
N LYS A 99 20.14 -13.79 -11.66
CA LYS A 99 19.64 -13.88 -10.28
C LYS A 99 20.64 -13.22 -9.34
N ILE A 100 20.25 -12.10 -8.74
CA ILE A 100 21.09 -11.30 -7.85
C ILE A 100 20.44 -11.25 -6.48
N GLU A 101 21.20 -11.60 -5.43
CA GLU A 101 20.76 -11.42 -4.05
C GLU A 101 20.88 -9.94 -3.65
N VAL A 102 19.75 -9.27 -3.42
CA VAL A 102 19.71 -7.84 -3.05
C VAL A 102 19.68 -7.63 -1.54
N ALA A 103 19.29 -8.67 -0.80
CA ALA A 103 19.39 -8.79 0.65
C ALA A 103 19.37 -10.29 1.00
N PRO A 104 19.85 -10.70 2.20
CA PRO A 104 19.82 -12.11 2.59
C PRO A 104 18.43 -12.74 2.40
N GLY A 105 18.35 -13.74 1.53
CA GLY A 105 17.11 -14.44 1.19
C GLY A 105 16.12 -13.67 0.31
N ILE A 106 16.51 -12.54 -0.29
CA ILE A 106 15.70 -11.74 -1.24
C ILE A 106 16.50 -11.55 -2.53
N TYR A 107 15.92 -11.96 -3.65
CA TYR A 107 16.59 -12.00 -4.94
C TYR A 107 15.83 -11.19 -5.99
N LYS A 108 16.56 -10.43 -6.79
CA LYS A 108 16.06 -9.87 -8.05
C LYS A 108 16.41 -10.84 -9.17
N VAL A 109 15.39 -11.35 -9.84
CA VAL A 109 15.50 -12.34 -10.92
C VAL A 109 15.07 -11.70 -12.23
N GLU A 110 15.92 -11.83 -13.24
CA GLU A 110 15.61 -11.52 -14.63
C GLU A 110 15.35 -12.83 -15.36
N TYR A 111 14.19 -12.93 -16.01
CA TYR A 111 13.74 -14.18 -16.64
C TYR A 111 12.97 -13.90 -17.93
N GLN A 112 12.89 -14.91 -18.79
CA GLN A 112 12.20 -14.83 -20.06
C GLN A 112 11.25 -16.02 -20.20
N LEU A 113 9.99 -15.75 -20.56
CA LEU A 113 9.05 -16.79 -21.00
C LEU A 113 9.18 -17.01 -22.52
N PRO A 114 8.77 -18.19 -23.05
CA PRO A 114 8.74 -18.45 -24.48
C PRO A 114 8.00 -17.35 -25.22
N ASN A 115 8.56 -16.93 -26.37
CA ASN A 115 8.03 -15.85 -27.22
C ASN A 115 8.08 -14.43 -26.60
N SER A 116 8.71 -14.25 -25.44
CA SER A 116 9.16 -12.93 -25.03
C SER A 116 10.44 -12.57 -25.79
N THR A 117 10.67 -11.28 -26.02
CA THR A 117 11.91 -10.75 -26.63
C THR A 117 12.70 -9.89 -25.65
N LYS A 118 12.20 -9.76 -24.42
CA LYS A 118 12.80 -8.99 -23.34
C LYS A 118 12.69 -9.76 -22.03
N ASP A 119 13.69 -9.59 -21.18
CA ASP A 119 13.64 -10.08 -19.83
C ASP A 119 12.58 -9.33 -19.02
N ALA A 120 11.82 -10.10 -18.24
CA ALA A 120 10.98 -9.60 -17.19
C ALA A 120 11.76 -9.64 -15.88
N VAL A 121 11.51 -8.67 -15.00
CA VAL A 121 12.14 -8.56 -13.69
C VAL A 121 11.12 -8.96 -12.63
N LYS A 122 11.54 -9.78 -11.66
CA LYS A 122 10.76 -10.06 -10.46
C LYS A 122 11.66 -10.10 -9.24
N THR A 123 11.17 -9.58 -8.12
CA THR A 123 11.80 -9.81 -6.82
C THR A 123 11.11 -10.97 -6.12
N VAL A 124 11.89 -11.94 -5.66
CA VAL A 124 11.42 -13.14 -4.98
C VAL A 124 12.13 -13.32 -3.63
N TYR A 125 11.48 -13.95 -2.67
CA TYR A 125 12.06 -14.28 -1.36
C TYR A 125 12.20 -15.79 -1.19
N ASP A 126 13.19 -16.21 -0.40
CA ASP A 126 13.31 -17.58 0.05
C ASP A 126 12.36 -17.84 1.23
N PRO A 127 11.34 -18.70 1.09
CA PRO A 127 10.38 -18.98 2.16
C PRO A 127 11.00 -19.66 3.38
N LYS A 128 12.16 -20.30 3.25
CA LYS A 128 12.87 -20.88 4.40
C LYS A 128 13.48 -19.79 5.28
N THR A 129 13.91 -18.70 4.65
CA THR A 129 14.44 -17.52 5.34
C THR A 129 13.31 -16.63 5.88
N TYR A 130 12.22 -16.49 5.12
CA TYR A 130 11.05 -15.66 5.47
C TYR A 130 9.72 -16.44 5.40
N PRO A 131 9.46 -17.38 6.32
CA PRO A 131 8.24 -18.19 6.29
C PRO A 131 6.95 -17.38 6.51
N ASP A 132 7.05 -16.22 7.16
CA ASP A 132 5.92 -15.33 7.47
C ASP A 132 5.77 -14.16 6.48
N MET A 133 6.45 -14.20 5.32
CA MET A 133 6.40 -13.13 4.32
C MET A 133 4.98 -12.77 3.85
N PRO A 134 4.04 -13.71 3.63
CA PRO A 134 2.68 -13.37 3.23
C PRO A 134 1.94 -12.49 4.25
N ASN A 135 2.12 -12.76 5.55
CA ASN A 135 1.52 -11.95 6.60
C ASN A 135 2.19 -10.58 6.69
N MET A 136 3.53 -10.52 6.61
CA MET A 136 4.27 -9.26 6.59
C MET A 136 3.92 -8.38 5.38
N ALA A 137 3.75 -8.96 4.19
CA ALA A 137 3.35 -8.24 2.98
C ALA A 137 1.93 -7.69 3.10
N ASN A 138 1.02 -8.47 3.70
CA ASN A 138 -0.34 -8.03 3.97
C ASN A 138 -0.35 -6.86 4.96
N GLU A 139 0.43 -6.94 6.04
CA GLU A 139 0.60 -5.81 6.98
C GLU A 139 1.20 -4.58 6.26
N ALA A 140 2.19 -4.79 5.40
CA ALA A 140 2.80 -3.71 4.61
C ALA A 140 1.78 -3.03 3.69
N ALA A 141 0.86 -3.80 3.10
CA ALA A 141 -0.22 -3.27 2.26
C ALA A 141 -1.18 -2.36 3.03
N TYR A 142 -1.61 -2.77 4.23
CA TYR A 142 -2.46 -1.91 5.07
C TYR A 142 -1.75 -0.63 5.49
N LYS A 143 -0.47 -0.74 5.90
CA LYS A 143 0.37 0.42 6.23
C LYS A 143 0.56 1.36 5.05
N ALA A 144 0.75 0.82 3.85
CA ALA A 144 0.90 1.61 2.62
C ALA A 144 -0.35 2.44 2.30
N LEU A 145 -1.55 1.89 2.51
CA LEU A 145 -2.80 2.63 2.32
C LEU A 145 -2.91 3.82 3.29
N LEU A 146 -2.55 3.62 4.56
CA LEU A 146 -2.50 4.71 5.55
C LEU A 146 -1.45 5.76 5.15
N GLN A 147 -0.28 5.32 4.69
CA GLN A 147 0.79 6.22 4.26
C GLN A 147 0.43 6.99 2.98
N TYR A 148 -0.34 6.39 2.08
CA TYR A 148 -0.84 7.05 0.87
C TYR A 148 -1.73 8.25 1.22
N GLN A 149 -2.60 8.13 2.22
CA GLN A 149 -3.47 9.24 2.65
C GLN A 149 -2.70 10.48 3.13
N VAL A 150 -1.45 10.28 3.55
CA VAL A 150 -0.56 11.36 3.99
C VAL A 150 0.35 11.86 2.86
N THR A 151 0.88 10.95 2.05
CA THR A 151 1.93 11.26 1.08
C THR A 151 1.41 11.52 -0.34
N GLY A 152 0.27 10.95 -0.72
CA GLY A 152 -0.26 10.96 -2.09
C GLY A 152 0.55 10.15 -3.11
N ASN A 153 1.62 9.47 -2.71
CA ASN A 153 2.52 8.77 -3.64
C ASN A 153 1.97 7.41 -4.06
N SER A 154 1.87 7.12 -5.35
CA SER A 154 1.34 5.84 -5.85
C SER A 154 2.28 4.64 -5.65
N LEU A 155 3.49 4.85 -5.13
CA LEU A 155 4.41 3.80 -4.72
C LEU A 155 4.89 4.10 -3.30
N GLN A 156 4.61 3.18 -2.39
CA GLN A 156 4.96 3.30 -0.98
C GLN A 156 6.12 2.38 -0.66
N GLU A 157 7.06 2.87 0.13
CA GLU A 157 8.04 2.03 0.82
C GLU A 157 7.59 1.87 2.27
N VAL A 158 7.42 0.62 2.70
CA VAL A 158 6.94 0.28 4.04
C VAL A 158 7.89 -0.72 4.69
N VAL A 159 8.16 -0.54 5.98
CA VAL A 159 8.95 -1.48 6.78
C VAL A 159 8.02 -2.28 7.69
N VAL A 160 8.15 -3.62 7.63
CA VAL A 160 7.50 -4.54 8.56
C VAL A 160 8.59 -5.45 9.13
N GLY A 161 8.74 -5.45 10.45
CA GLY A 161 9.90 -6.05 11.12
C GLY A 161 11.20 -5.44 10.61
N LYS A 162 12.06 -6.26 10.00
CA LYS A 162 13.32 -5.82 9.37
C LYS A 162 13.25 -5.76 7.84
N VAL A 163 12.11 -6.06 7.24
CA VAL A 163 11.98 -6.19 5.78
C VAL A 163 11.36 -4.92 5.21
N ARG A 164 11.98 -4.39 4.15
CA ARG A 164 11.46 -3.28 3.35
C ARG A 164 10.61 -3.83 2.20
N PHE A 165 9.42 -3.29 2.05
CA PHE A 165 8.47 -3.64 1.00
C PHE A 165 8.25 -2.45 0.08
N GLN A 166 8.13 -2.73 -1.22
CA GLN A 166 7.50 -1.81 -2.15
C GLN A 166 6.04 -2.21 -2.35
N VAL A 167 5.17 -1.22 -2.21
CA VAL A 167 3.73 -1.39 -2.27
C VAL A 167 3.15 -0.35 -3.23
N PRO A 168 2.86 -0.72 -4.48
CA PRO A 168 2.10 0.15 -5.38
C PRO A 168 0.68 0.36 -4.87
N ILE A 169 0.15 1.56 -5.08
CA ILE A 169 -1.22 1.97 -4.78
C ILE A 169 -1.86 2.36 -6.10
N ASN A 170 -2.91 1.65 -6.49
CA ASN A 170 -3.65 1.90 -7.71
C ASN A 170 -5.00 2.52 -7.37
N ILE A 171 -5.51 3.35 -8.29
CA ILE A 171 -6.86 3.91 -8.23
C ILE A 171 -7.62 3.41 -9.44
N LYS A 172 -8.76 2.75 -9.22
CA LYS A 172 -9.66 2.31 -10.28
C LYS A 172 -11.08 2.73 -9.92
N SER A 173 -11.72 3.52 -10.78
CA SER A 173 -13.09 3.99 -10.57
C SER A 173 -13.29 4.59 -9.17
N GLU A 174 -12.40 5.51 -8.79
CA GLU A 174 -12.38 6.20 -7.48
C GLU A 174 -12.08 5.32 -6.26
N GLN A 175 -11.92 4.00 -6.44
CA GLN A 175 -11.49 3.09 -5.39
C GLN A 175 -9.97 2.90 -5.42
N MET A 176 -9.34 3.18 -4.28
CA MET A 176 -7.93 2.92 -4.05
C MET A 176 -7.74 1.46 -3.63
N TYR A 177 -6.74 0.78 -4.20
CA TYR A 177 -6.43 -0.60 -3.83
C TYR A 177 -4.94 -0.92 -3.95
N VAL A 178 -4.52 -1.93 -3.20
CA VAL A 178 -3.15 -2.49 -3.26
C VAL A 178 -3.18 -3.75 -4.13
N PRO A 179 -2.55 -3.76 -5.32
CA PRO A 179 -2.51 -4.94 -6.18
C PRO A 179 -1.50 -6.00 -5.70
N THR A 180 -0.41 -5.57 -5.05
CA THR A 180 0.67 -6.44 -4.55
C THR A 180 1.51 -5.69 -3.51
N ALA A 181 2.29 -6.42 -2.71
CA ALA A 181 3.30 -5.89 -1.81
C ALA A 181 4.48 -6.87 -1.82
N PHE A 182 5.67 -6.43 -2.27
CA PHE A 182 6.82 -7.35 -2.43
C PHE A 182 8.07 -6.84 -1.71
N PRO A 183 8.89 -7.76 -1.16
CA PRO A 183 10.10 -7.38 -0.45
C PRO A 183 11.13 -6.82 -1.43
N VAL A 184 11.87 -5.80 -1.01
CA VAL A 184 12.96 -5.17 -1.80
C VAL A 184 14.28 -5.09 -1.04
N GLY A 185 14.28 -5.46 0.23
CA GLY A 185 15.51 -5.57 1.02
C GLY A 185 15.23 -5.62 2.52
N VAL A 186 16.28 -5.42 3.31
CA VAL A 186 16.19 -5.34 4.77
C VAL A 186 16.77 -4.02 5.29
N VAL A 187 16.24 -3.51 6.39
CA VAL A 187 16.85 -2.40 7.13
C VAL A 187 18.08 -2.90 7.88
N LYS A 188 19.15 -2.09 7.89
CA LYS A 188 20.40 -2.37 8.61
C LYS A 188 20.31 -1.87 10.04
#